data_AF-A0A6I5C7C2-F1
#
_entry.id   AF-A0A6I5C7C2-F1
#
_cell.length_a   1.000
_cell.length_b   1.000
_cell.length_c   1.000
_cell.angle_alpha   90.00
_cell.angle_beta   90.00
_cell.angle_gamma   90.00
#
_symmetry.space_group_name_H-M   'P 1'
#
loop_
_entity.id
_entity.type
_entity.pdbx_description
1 polymer ?
#
loop_
_entity_poly.entity_id
_entity_poly.type
_entity_poly.pdbx_seq_one_letter_code
_entity_poly.pdbx_strand_id
1 'polypeptide(L)'
;MRGEPSCPKCGGRVRAPGLFSDTWQCAEHGTVHPVQPVTPPSVEGLGVVVNRTQVPVWMPWPLPVGWLFTGVAAAGDDRSGRS
;
A
#
# COMPACT_ATOMS: atom_id res chain seq x y z
N MET A 1 -7.06 -14.27 0.20
CA MET A 1 -7.84 -13.57 -0.86
C MET A 1 -7.15 -12.25 -1.11
N ARG A 2 -6.68 -12.01 -2.34
CA ARG A 2 -5.99 -10.76 -2.68
C ARG A 2 -7.06 -9.67 -2.79
N GLY A 3 -7.00 -8.65 -1.95
CA GLY A 3 -7.89 -7.49 -2.07
C GLY A 3 -7.65 -6.73 -3.37
N GLU A 4 -8.52 -5.77 -3.70
CA GLU A 4 -8.28 -4.83 -4.78
C GLU A 4 -7.48 -3.62 -4.24
N PRO A 5 -6.58 -3.01 -5.03
CA PRO A 5 -5.93 -1.76 -4.65
C PRO A 5 -6.97 -0.65 -4.45
N SER A 6 -6.70 0.26 -3.51
CA SER A 6 -7.65 1.32 -3.13
C SER A 6 -7.01 2.71 -3.06
N CYS A 7 -7.85 3.74 -3.07
CA CYS A 7 -7.41 5.13 -2.93
C CYS A 7 -6.93 5.39 -1.48
N PRO A 8 -5.73 5.94 -1.26
CA PRO A 8 -5.24 6.24 0.09
C PRO A 8 -6.05 7.34 0.80
N LYS A 9 -6.85 8.12 0.05
CA LYS A 9 -7.63 9.25 0.59
C LYS A 9 -9.06 8.85 0.97
N CYS A 10 -9.76 8.09 0.13
CA CYS A 10 -11.16 7.70 0.38
C CYS A 10 -11.40 6.20 0.54
N GLY A 11 -10.39 5.34 0.38
CA GLY A 11 -10.56 3.89 0.40
C GLY A 11 -11.35 3.31 -0.79
N GLY A 12 -11.79 4.15 -1.72
CA GLY A 12 -12.52 3.74 -2.92
C GLY A 12 -11.64 2.99 -3.93
N ARG A 13 -12.28 2.32 -4.90
CA ARG A 13 -11.57 1.62 -5.98
C ARG A 13 -10.77 2.59 -6.85
N VAL A 14 -9.64 2.12 -7.34
CA VAL A 14 -8.75 2.84 -8.26
C VAL A 14 -8.63 2.07 -9.58
N ARG A 15 -8.52 2.80 -10.68
CA ARG A 15 -8.25 2.24 -12.00
C ARG A 15 -6.75 2.13 -12.22
N ALA A 16 -6.31 0.96 -12.66
CA ALA A 16 -4.92 0.70 -12.99
C ALA A 16 -4.46 1.50 -14.22
N PRO A 17 -3.15 1.78 -14.33
CA PRO A 17 -2.54 2.23 -15.57
C PRO A 17 -2.87 1.28 -16.74
N GLY A 18 -3.03 1.84 -17.92
CA GLY A 18 -3.37 1.11 -19.15
C GLY A 18 -2.95 1.90 -20.39
N LEU A 19 -3.52 1.56 -21.55
CA LEU A 19 -3.11 2.16 -22.84
C LEU A 19 -3.25 3.69 -22.92
N PHE A 20 -4.09 4.29 -22.05
CA PHE A 20 -4.42 5.71 -22.07
C PHE A 20 -3.90 6.48 -20.84
N SER A 21 -3.26 5.80 -19.89
CA SER A 21 -2.79 6.40 -18.64
C SER A 21 -1.65 5.57 -18.08
N ASP A 22 -0.51 6.18 -17.81
CA ASP A 22 0.62 5.59 -17.10
C ASP A 22 0.45 5.67 -15.57
N THR A 23 -0.58 6.38 -15.09
CA THR A 23 -0.86 6.57 -13.67
C THR A 23 -2.15 5.89 -13.22
N TRP A 24 -2.21 5.55 -11.92
CA TRP A 24 -3.42 5.08 -11.25
C TRP A 24 -4.40 6.24 -11.02
N GLN A 25 -5.69 6.00 -11.24
CA GLN A 25 -6.72 7.02 -11.13
C GLN A 25 -7.85 6.63 -10.18
N CYS A 26 -8.13 7.52 -9.21
CA CYS A 26 -9.35 7.53 -8.41
C CYS A 26 -10.39 8.43 -9.08
N ALA A 27 -11.67 8.03 -9.07
CA ALA A 27 -12.74 8.82 -9.67
C ALA A 27 -12.94 10.19 -8.99
N GLU A 28 -12.64 10.29 -7.69
CA GLU A 28 -12.83 11.50 -6.89
C GLU A 28 -11.53 12.31 -6.75
N HIS A 29 -10.40 11.63 -6.55
CA HIS A 29 -9.12 12.26 -6.19
C HIS A 29 -8.14 12.37 -7.36
N GLY A 30 -8.49 11.89 -8.55
CA GLY A 30 -7.61 11.91 -9.73
C GLY A 30 -6.43 10.96 -9.56
N THR A 31 -5.24 11.38 -9.99
CA THR A 31 -4.01 10.57 -9.93
C THR A 31 -3.60 10.28 -8.49
N VAL A 32 -3.36 9.01 -8.16
CA VAL A 32 -2.96 8.57 -6.82
C VAL A 32 -1.90 7.47 -6.88
N HIS A 33 -1.15 7.27 -5.79
CA HIS A 33 -0.44 6.00 -5.56
C HIS A 33 -1.38 5.07 -4.79
N PRO A 34 -1.74 3.91 -5.33
CA PRO A 34 -2.79 3.07 -4.74
C PRO A 34 -2.28 2.37 -3.48
N VAL A 35 -3.13 2.19 -2.47
CA VAL A 35 -2.84 1.30 -1.34
C VAL A 35 -2.97 -0.12 -1.83
N GLN A 36 -1.89 -0.89 -1.74
CA GLN A 36 -1.88 -2.29 -2.11
C GLN A 36 -2.65 -3.13 -1.09
N PRO A 37 -3.20 -4.27 -1.51
CA PRO A 37 -3.88 -5.18 -0.60
C PRO A 37 -3.00 -5.58 0.58
N VAL A 38 -3.62 -5.74 1.74
CA VAL A 38 -2.93 -6.19 2.94
C VAL A 38 -2.23 -7.53 2.67
N THR A 39 -0.93 -7.55 2.86
CA THR A 39 -0.10 -8.75 2.78
C THR A 39 -0.10 -9.45 4.14
N PRO A 40 -0.16 -10.80 4.20
CA PRO A 40 -0.07 -11.53 5.47
C PRO A 40 1.17 -11.15 6.28
N PRO A 41 1.14 -11.31 7.62
CA PRO A 41 2.23 -10.85 8.46
C PRO A 41 3.46 -11.74 8.26
N SER A 42 4.55 -11.14 7.78
CA SER A 42 5.86 -11.78 7.72
C SER A 42 6.97 -10.75 7.94
N VAL A 43 8.08 -11.19 8.53
CA VAL A 43 9.24 -10.33 8.77
C VAL A 43 9.84 -9.88 7.43
N GLU A 44 9.90 -10.78 6.46
CA GLU A 44 10.41 -10.51 5.13
C GLU A 44 9.52 -9.51 4.39
N GLY A 45 8.20 -9.69 4.48
CA GLY A 45 7.22 -8.79 3.85
C GLY A 45 7.27 -7.38 4.46
N LEU A 46 7.36 -7.27 5.78
CA LEU A 46 7.58 -5.99 6.46
C LEU A 46 8.93 -5.38 6.06
N GLY A 47 9.99 -6.20 5.97
CA GLY A 47 11.31 -5.78 5.54
C GLY A 47 11.28 -5.17 4.13
N VAL A 48 10.56 -5.78 3.18
CA VAL A 48 10.41 -5.23 1.82
C VAL A 48 9.76 -3.86 1.85
N VAL A 49 8.67 -3.68 2.60
CA VAL A 49 7.99 -2.39 2.71
C VAL A 49 8.92 -1.34 3.31
N VAL A 50 9.52 -1.63 4.47
CA VAL A 50 10.44 -0.71 5.16
C VAL A 50 11.60 -0.27 4.27
N ASN A 51 12.17 -1.17 3.47
CA ASN A 51 13.31 -0.84 2.60
C ASN A 51 12.93 -0.07 1.33
N ARG A 52 11.68 -0.14 0.87
CA ARG A 52 11.23 0.51 -0.37
C ARG A 52 10.53 1.84 -0.11
N THR A 53 9.86 1.97 1.04
CA THR A 53 9.06 3.15 1.35
C THR A 53 9.92 4.40 1.45
N GLN A 54 9.48 5.47 0.78
CA GLN A 54 10.17 6.77 0.73
C GLN A 54 9.74 7.71 1.87
N VAL A 55 8.78 7.28 2.68
CA VAL A 55 8.23 7.98 3.83
C VAL A 55 8.40 7.12 5.08
N PRO A 56 8.32 7.69 6.29
CA PRO A 56 8.35 6.90 7.51
C PRO A 56 7.25 5.84 7.52
N VAL A 57 7.63 4.59 7.82
CA VAL A 57 6.66 3.52 8.09
C VAL A 57 6.08 3.75 9.48
N TRP A 58 4.76 3.86 9.56
CA TRP A 58 4.05 4.03 10.82
C TRP A 58 3.67 2.69 11.42
N MET A 59 4.20 2.40 12.60
CA MET A 59 3.80 1.28 13.45
C MET A 59 3.90 1.76 14.90
N PRO A 60 2.95 1.39 15.79
CA PRO A 60 3.13 1.65 17.21
C PRO A 60 4.40 0.93 17.69
N TRP A 61 5.43 1.69 18.05
CA TRP A 61 6.72 1.17 18.51
C TRP A 61 7.09 1.75 19.89
N PRO A 62 7.42 0.90 20.89
CA PRO A 62 7.32 -0.56 20.84
C PRO A 62 5.86 -1.01 20.69
N LEU A 63 5.65 -2.18 20.08
CA LEU A 63 4.32 -2.78 20.03
C LEU A 63 3.82 -2.99 21.46
N PRO A 64 2.60 -2.54 21.81
CA PRO A 64 2.07 -2.78 23.15
C PRO A 64 2.01 -4.29 23.46
N VAL A 65 2.20 -4.64 24.74
CA VAL A 65 2.16 -6.04 25.18
C VAL A 65 0.84 -6.68 24.77
N GLY A 66 0.92 -7.88 24.17
CA GLY A 66 -0.24 -8.63 23.69
C GLY A 66 -0.75 -8.22 22.30
N TRP A 67 -0.13 -7.24 21.64
CA TRP A 67 -0.49 -6.85 20.28
C TRP A 67 0.30 -7.63 19.24
N LEU A 68 -0.39 -8.09 18.20
CA LEU A 68 0.17 -8.72 17.01
C LEU A 68 -0.23 -7.90 15.79
N PHE A 69 0.73 -7.51 14.95
CA PHE A 69 0.37 -6.98 13.64
C PHE A 69 -0.08 -8.14 12.75
N THR A 70 -1.21 -7.97 12.08
CA THR A 70 -1.87 -9.03 11.30
C THR A 70 -1.64 -8.90 9.79
N GLY A 71 -0.91 -7.85 9.38
CA GLY A 71 -0.55 -7.64 7.99
C GLY A 71 0.09 -6.28 7.78
N VAL A 72 0.52 -6.05 6.55
CA VAL A 72 1.16 -4.80 6.12
C VAL A 72 0.52 -4.35 4.81
N ALA A 73 0.27 -3.05 4.67
CA ALA A 73 -0.14 -2.43 3.42
C ALA A 73 0.76 -1.22 3.16
N ALA A 74 1.01 -0.93 1.87
CA ALA A 74 1.84 0.17 1.42
C ALA A 74 1.19 0.87 0.24
N ALA A 75 1.45 2.16 0.07
CA ALA A 75 0.98 2.94 -1.08
C ALA A 75 2.04 2.96 -2.18
N GLY A 76 1.62 2.70 -3.42
CA GLY A 76 2.54 2.56 -4.56
C GLY A 76 2.27 1.26 -5.31
N ASP A 77 3.05 0.96 -6.33
CA ASP A 77 2.92 -0.29 -7.07
C ASP A 77 4.29 -0.87 -7.45
N ASP A 78 4.33 -2.19 -7.65
CA ASP A 78 5.57 -2.88 -8.00
C ASP A 78 6.09 -2.47 -9.39
N ARG A 79 5.23 -1.97 -10.27
CA ARG A 79 5.61 -1.55 -11.63
C ARG A 79 6.42 -0.26 -11.68
N SER A 80 6.14 0.71 -10.79
CA SER A 80 6.89 1.96 -10.71
C SER A 80 8.16 1.87 -9.87
N GLY A 81 8.42 0.72 -9.24
CA GLY A 81 9.56 0.53 -8.34
C GLY A 81 9.49 1.35 -7.04
N ARG A 82 8.33 1.97 -6.74
CA ARG A 82 8.09 2.75 -5.52
C ARG A 82 6.88 2.21 -4.77
N SER A 83 7.10 1.82 -3.52
CA SER A 83 6.08 1.54 -2.51
C SER A 83 6.34 2.38 -1.25
#